data_AF-A0A8T1UMU9-F1
#
_entry.id   AF-A0A8T1UMU9-F1
#
_cell.length_a   1.000
_cell.length_b   1.000
_cell.length_c   1.000
_cell.angle_alpha   90.00
_cell.angle_beta   90.00
_cell.angle_gamma   90.00
#
_symmetry.space_group_name_H-M   'P 1'
#
loop_
_entity.id
_entity.type
_entity.pdbx_description
1 polymer ?
#
loop_
_entity_poly.entity_id
_entity_poly.type
_entity_poly.pdbx_seq_one_letter_code
_entity_poly.pdbx_strand_id
1 'polypeptide(L)'
;GRATKHEAKTKFGVPNNDFFSIPCEIKGSCKLFDWGTLEKHMTKHCGSKMKWVRHIAKRDITKKKALATYIQNGTRSVFLCTLAPGFAAYEMAIRFKETDEELLKQFNRRFVALREKLQERGLQLRADSAPCKVFIKGCEPKPMNGPQAKATV
;
A
#
# COMPACT_ATOMS: atom_id res chain seq x y z
N GLY A 1 18.23 -20.58 -28.53
CA GLY A 1 18.46 -19.15 -28.21
C GLY A 1 19.12 -19.05 -26.84
N ARG A 2 19.83 -17.96 -26.53
CA ARG A 2 20.48 -17.77 -25.23
C ARG A 2 19.83 -16.61 -24.47
N ALA A 3 19.76 -16.71 -23.15
CA ALA A 3 19.21 -15.69 -22.26
C ALA A 3 20.22 -15.33 -21.18
N THR A 4 20.34 -14.06 -20.87
CA THR A 4 21.04 -13.63 -19.65
C THR A 4 20.26 -14.04 -18.39
N LYS A 5 20.91 -14.01 -17.22
CA LYS A 5 20.22 -14.20 -15.93
C LYS A 5 19.00 -13.29 -15.77
N HIS A 6 19.12 -12.03 -16.20
CA HIS A 6 18.03 -11.06 -16.15
C HIS A 6 16.86 -11.50 -17.05
N GLU A 7 17.13 -11.87 -18.30
CA GLU A 7 16.11 -12.35 -19.24
C GLU A 7 15.47 -13.66 -18.80
N ALA A 8 16.23 -14.60 -18.26
CA ALA A 8 15.70 -15.83 -17.69
C ALA A 8 14.71 -15.52 -16.54
N LYS A 9 15.05 -14.56 -15.68
CA LYS A 9 14.15 -14.12 -14.61
C LYS A 9 12.91 -13.41 -15.16
N THR A 10 13.07 -12.49 -16.12
CA THR A 10 11.97 -11.64 -16.59
C THR A 10 11.07 -12.34 -17.60
N LYS A 11 11.63 -12.98 -18.63
CA LYS A 11 10.89 -13.65 -19.70
C LYS A 11 10.41 -15.05 -19.28
N PHE A 12 11.27 -15.84 -18.64
CA PHE A 12 10.96 -17.24 -18.30
C PHE A 12 10.43 -17.42 -16.87
N GLY A 13 10.54 -16.42 -16.00
CA GLY A 13 10.00 -16.52 -14.64
C GLY A 13 10.83 -17.37 -13.69
N VAL A 14 12.12 -17.58 -13.99
CA VAL A 14 13.02 -18.39 -13.17
C VAL A 14 13.19 -17.75 -11.77
N PRO A 15 12.94 -18.51 -10.69
CA PRO A 15 13.23 -18.06 -9.33
C PRO A 15 14.72 -17.79 -9.11
N ASN A 16 15.05 -16.84 -8.23
CA ASN A 16 16.46 -16.51 -7.95
C ASN A 16 17.28 -17.71 -7.44
N ASN A 17 16.63 -18.60 -6.68
CA ASN A 17 17.29 -19.75 -6.05
C ASN A 17 17.58 -20.87 -7.06
N ASP A 18 16.89 -20.87 -8.20
CA ASP A 18 17.01 -21.93 -9.20
C ASP A 18 18.23 -21.74 -10.11
N PHE A 19 18.80 -20.53 -10.17
CA PHE A 19 19.95 -20.26 -11.04
C PHE A 19 21.21 -21.07 -10.69
N PHE A 20 21.29 -21.67 -9.51
CA PHE A 20 22.41 -22.53 -9.13
C PHE A 20 22.31 -23.94 -9.70
N SER A 21 21.10 -24.41 -10.00
CA SER A 21 20.83 -25.77 -10.47
C SER A 21 20.64 -25.86 -11.99
N ILE A 22 20.49 -24.73 -12.67
CA ILE A 22 20.32 -24.68 -14.12
C ILE A 22 21.70 -24.58 -14.79
N PRO A 23 22.05 -25.51 -15.70
CA PRO A 23 23.27 -25.41 -16.50
C PRO A 23 23.34 -24.08 -17.26
N CYS A 24 24.50 -23.45 -17.22
CA CYS A 24 24.75 -22.19 -17.91
C CYS A 24 26.16 -22.14 -18.47
N GLU A 25 26.33 -21.40 -19.56
CA GLU A 25 27.62 -21.06 -20.10
C GLU A 25 28.12 -19.77 -19.47
N ILE A 26 29.40 -19.73 -19.10
CA ILE A 26 30.06 -18.53 -18.61
C ILE A 26 30.81 -17.90 -19.77
N LYS A 27 30.40 -16.69 -20.17
CA LYS A 27 31.09 -15.90 -21.20
C LYS A 27 31.58 -14.61 -20.57
N GLY A 28 32.87 -14.58 -20.22
CA GLY A 28 33.44 -13.51 -19.39
C GLY A 28 32.79 -13.48 -18.00
N SER A 29 32.26 -12.33 -17.59
CA SER A 29 31.52 -12.17 -16.33
C SER A 29 30.03 -12.54 -16.42
N CYS A 30 29.52 -12.87 -17.62
CA CYS A 30 28.11 -13.11 -17.86
C CYS A 30 27.75 -14.59 -17.88
N LYS A 31 26.67 -14.95 -17.16
CA LYS A 31 26.02 -16.28 -17.25
C LYS A 31 24.94 -16.25 -18.32
N LEU A 32 25.07 -17.14 -19.30
CA LEU A 32 24.13 -17.35 -20.39
C LEU A 32 23.44 -18.70 -20.25
N PHE A 33 22.13 -18.69 -20.33
CA PHE A 33 21.28 -19.88 -20.19
C PHE A 33 20.67 -20.21 -21.54
N ASP A 34 20.71 -21.48 -21.93
CA ASP A 34 20.01 -21.94 -23.12
C ASP A 34 18.49 -21.96 -22.88
N TRP A 35 17.73 -21.48 -23.88
CA TRP A 35 16.27 -21.37 -23.78
C TRP A 35 15.58 -22.73 -23.61
N GLY A 36 16.05 -23.77 -24.30
CA GLY A 36 15.47 -25.11 -24.17
C GLY A 36 15.69 -25.67 -22.78
N THR A 37 16.86 -25.41 -22.20
CA THR A 37 17.17 -25.77 -20.81
C THR A 37 16.27 -25.03 -19.81
N LEU A 38 16.05 -23.71 -20.02
CA LEU A 38 15.15 -22.91 -19.19
C LEU A 38 13.70 -23.40 -19.28
N GLU A 39 13.20 -23.68 -20.47
CA GLU A 39 11.84 -24.18 -20.69
C GLU A 39 11.63 -25.55 -20.04
N LYS A 40 12.60 -26.46 -20.20
CA LYS A 40 12.57 -27.78 -19.56
C LYS A 40 12.57 -27.66 -18.04
N HIS A 41 13.43 -26.80 -17.50
CA HIS A 41 13.50 -26.51 -16.07
C HIS A 41 12.18 -25.96 -15.55
N MET A 42 11.64 -24.91 -16.17
CA MET A 42 10.40 -24.29 -15.72
C MET A 42 9.18 -25.21 -15.86
N THR A 43 9.14 -26.03 -16.92
CA THR A 43 8.11 -27.04 -17.10
C THR A 43 8.17 -28.08 -15.98
N LYS A 44 9.37 -28.53 -15.59
CA LYS A 44 9.57 -29.46 -14.46
C LYS A 44 9.19 -28.80 -13.13
N HIS A 45 9.71 -27.60 -12.87
CA HIS A 45 9.48 -26.85 -11.63
C HIS A 45 7.99 -26.54 -11.42
N CYS A 46 7.29 -26.10 -12.47
CA CYS A 46 5.85 -25.82 -12.40
C CYS A 46 4.97 -27.06 -12.63
N GLY A 47 5.55 -28.20 -13.00
CA GLY A 47 4.89 -29.48 -13.28
C GLY A 47 4.24 -29.60 -14.67
N SER A 48 4.00 -28.50 -15.38
CA SER A 48 3.60 -28.53 -16.80
C SER A 48 3.79 -27.17 -17.47
N LYS A 49 3.81 -27.15 -18.81
CA LYS A 49 3.91 -25.91 -19.60
C LYS A 49 2.75 -24.96 -19.33
N MET A 50 1.52 -25.48 -19.19
CA MET A 50 0.34 -24.67 -18.84
C MET A 50 0.43 -24.09 -17.42
N LYS A 51 0.94 -24.85 -16.45
CA LYS A 51 1.17 -24.32 -15.09
C LYS A 51 2.26 -23.25 -15.09
N TRP A 52 3.30 -23.41 -15.90
CA TRP A 52 4.34 -22.40 -16.09
C TRP A 52 3.79 -21.09 -16.67
N VAL A 53 2.96 -21.14 -17.72
CA VAL A 53 2.30 -19.94 -18.28
C VAL A 53 1.45 -19.23 -17.22
N ARG A 54 0.66 -19.99 -16.44
CA ARG A 54 -0.11 -19.42 -15.32
C ARG A 54 0.77 -18.80 -14.24
N HIS A 55 1.93 -19.40 -13.96
CA HIS A 55 2.91 -18.85 -13.02
C HIS A 55 3.43 -17.47 -13.49
N ILE A 56 3.81 -17.35 -14.76
CA ILE A 56 4.25 -16.06 -15.35
C ILE A 56 3.12 -15.03 -15.27
N ALA A 57 1.91 -15.38 -15.69
CA ALA A 57 0.77 -14.46 -15.67
C ALA A 57 0.46 -13.96 -14.25
N LYS A 58 0.43 -14.87 -13.24
CA LYS A 58 0.21 -14.51 -11.84
C LYS A 58 1.28 -13.56 -11.32
N ARG A 59 2.54 -13.83 -11.64
CA ARG A 59 3.68 -12.97 -11.28
C ARG A 59 3.51 -11.57 -11.85
N ASP A 60 3.14 -11.45 -13.12
CA ASP A 60 3.03 -10.16 -13.80
C ASP A 60 1.84 -9.35 -13.28
N ILE A 61 0.70 -9.99 -13.01
CA ILE A 61 -0.43 -9.34 -12.32
C ILE A 61 0.00 -8.85 -10.93
N THR A 62 0.73 -9.66 -10.18
CA THR A 62 1.20 -9.29 -8.82
C THR A 62 2.13 -8.08 -8.89
N LYS A 63 3.08 -8.07 -9.83
CA LYS A 63 3.98 -6.91 -10.05
C LYS A 63 3.21 -5.64 -10.43
N LYS A 64 2.24 -5.75 -11.34
CA LYS A 64 1.40 -4.61 -11.73
C LYS A 64 0.61 -4.05 -10.54
N LYS A 65 0.00 -4.92 -9.73
CA LYS A 65 -0.71 -4.50 -8.51
C LYS A 65 0.22 -3.81 -7.52
N ALA A 66 1.39 -4.40 -7.25
CA ALA A 66 2.37 -3.82 -6.33
C ALA A 66 2.85 -2.44 -6.81
N LEU A 67 3.11 -2.28 -8.10
CA LEU A 67 3.48 -0.99 -8.68
C LEU A 67 2.35 0.03 -8.57
N ALA A 68 1.11 -0.35 -8.88
CA ALA A 68 -0.05 0.53 -8.74
C ALA A 68 -0.22 1.01 -7.28
N THR A 69 -0.10 0.10 -6.32
CA THR A 69 -0.13 0.44 -4.89
C THR A 69 1.02 1.37 -4.49
N TYR A 70 2.24 1.12 -4.99
CA TYR A 70 3.39 1.99 -4.73
C TYR A 70 3.15 3.41 -5.25
N ILE A 71 2.68 3.55 -6.49
CA ILE A 71 2.36 4.85 -7.10
C ILE A 71 1.25 5.54 -6.31
N GLN A 72 0.15 4.84 -6.01
CA GLN A 72 -0.97 5.39 -5.25
C GLN A 72 -0.53 5.88 -3.86
N ASN A 73 0.29 5.11 -3.14
CA ASN A 73 0.83 5.50 -1.84
C ASN A 73 1.77 6.71 -1.96
N GLY A 74 2.58 6.77 -3.01
CA GLY A 74 3.44 7.91 -3.30
C GLY A 74 2.63 9.19 -3.55
N THR A 75 1.66 9.14 -4.46
CA THR A 75 0.75 10.26 -4.76
C THR A 75 0.01 10.72 -3.51
N ARG A 76 -0.53 9.78 -2.73
CA ARG A 76 -1.19 10.09 -1.46
C ARG A 76 -0.26 10.77 -0.46
N SER A 77 0.97 10.28 -0.32
CA SER A 77 1.95 10.90 0.57
C SER A 77 2.27 12.33 0.14
N VAL A 78 2.45 12.56 -1.16
CA VAL A 78 2.69 13.90 -1.71
C VAL A 78 1.50 14.82 -1.43
N PHE A 79 0.27 14.33 -1.67
CA PHE A 79 -0.95 15.08 -1.38
C PHE A 79 -1.08 15.42 0.10
N LEU A 80 -0.83 14.48 1.02
CA LEU A 80 -0.88 14.77 2.46
C LEU A 80 0.15 15.81 2.90
N CYS A 81 1.30 15.91 2.20
CA CYS A 81 2.30 16.95 2.44
C CYS A 81 1.86 18.35 1.97
N THR A 82 0.85 18.47 1.09
CA THR A 82 0.30 19.78 0.70
C THR A 82 -0.75 20.31 1.69
N LEU A 83 -1.22 19.45 2.60
CA LEU A 83 -2.18 19.81 3.65
C LEU A 83 -1.50 20.46 4.86
N ALA A 84 -2.26 20.79 5.90
CA ALA A 84 -1.74 21.54 7.03
C ALA A 84 -0.61 20.78 7.76
N PRO A 85 0.44 21.47 8.23
CA PRO A 85 1.54 20.83 8.94
C PRO A 85 1.07 19.98 10.12
N GLY A 86 1.54 18.74 10.18
CA GLY A 86 1.17 17.78 11.22
C GLY A 86 -0.13 17.01 10.96
N PHE A 87 -0.92 17.37 9.93
CA PHE A 87 -2.11 16.59 9.57
C PHE A 87 -1.74 15.17 9.12
N ALA A 88 -0.73 15.02 8.25
CA ALA A 88 -0.24 13.71 7.81
C ALA A 88 0.21 12.82 8.99
N ALA A 89 0.92 13.39 9.96
CA ALA A 89 1.36 12.68 11.16
C ALA A 89 0.17 12.27 12.04
N TYR A 90 -0.81 13.18 12.21
CA TYR A 90 -2.04 12.88 12.94
C TYR A 90 -2.84 11.75 12.28
N GLU A 91 -3.00 11.79 10.95
CA GLU A 91 -3.69 10.78 10.14
C GLU A 91 -3.10 9.38 10.33
N MET A 92 -1.76 9.28 10.28
CA MET A 92 -1.03 8.04 10.56
C MET A 92 -1.25 7.57 12.00
N ALA A 93 -1.18 8.47 12.98
CA ALA A 93 -1.34 8.15 14.39
C ALA A 93 -2.74 7.60 14.73
N ILE A 94 -3.78 8.12 14.07
CA ILE A 94 -5.15 7.63 14.23
C ILE A 94 -5.47 6.41 13.34
N ARG A 95 -4.48 5.89 12.59
CA ARG A 95 -4.59 4.77 11.64
C ARG A 95 -5.74 4.94 10.66
N PHE A 96 -5.95 6.17 10.23
CA PHE A 96 -6.93 6.47 9.21
C PHE A 96 -6.41 6.00 7.85
N LYS A 97 -7.32 5.66 6.95
CA LYS A 97 -6.99 5.14 5.61
C LYS A 97 -7.94 5.69 4.57
N GLU A 98 -8.37 6.94 4.74
CA GLU A 98 -9.13 7.60 3.68
C GLU A 98 -8.22 7.87 2.49
N THR A 99 -8.79 7.67 1.32
CA THR A 99 -8.15 7.84 0.02
C THR A 99 -8.82 8.91 -0.84
N ASP A 100 -10.05 9.31 -0.49
CA ASP A 100 -10.73 10.42 -1.15
C ASP A 100 -10.10 11.78 -0.78
N GLU A 101 -9.61 12.50 -1.78
CA GLU A 101 -8.93 13.78 -1.58
C GLU A 101 -9.85 14.88 -1.03
N GLU A 102 -11.12 14.90 -1.40
CA GLU A 102 -12.07 15.92 -0.93
C GLU A 102 -12.44 15.69 0.53
N LEU A 103 -12.62 14.42 0.92
CA LEU A 103 -12.78 14.07 2.33
C LEU A 103 -11.53 14.41 3.14
N LEU A 104 -10.34 14.12 2.62
CA LEU A 104 -9.09 14.51 3.28
C LEU A 104 -8.95 16.03 3.42
N LYS A 105 -9.35 16.82 2.42
CA LYS A 105 -9.42 18.29 2.52
C LYS A 105 -10.41 18.73 3.61
N GLN A 106 -11.58 18.09 3.70
CA GLN A 106 -12.57 18.40 4.73
C GLN A 106 -12.05 18.08 6.14
N PHE A 107 -11.40 16.93 6.32
CA PHE A 107 -10.78 16.56 7.59
C PHE A 107 -9.63 17.48 7.95
N ASN A 108 -8.82 17.88 6.97
CA ASN A 108 -7.76 18.86 7.17
C ASN A 108 -8.32 20.21 7.67
N ARG A 109 -9.41 20.70 7.09
CA ARG A 109 -10.08 21.93 7.56
C ARG A 109 -10.52 21.81 9.02
N ARG A 110 -11.16 20.70 9.38
CA ARG A 110 -11.60 20.44 10.78
C ARG A 110 -10.41 20.25 11.74
N PHE A 111 -9.34 19.62 11.27
CA PHE A 111 -8.09 19.45 12.03
C PHE A 111 -7.47 20.80 12.38
N VAL A 112 -7.36 21.72 11.40
CA VAL A 112 -6.84 23.07 11.61
C VAL A 112 -7.70 23.82 12.65
N ALA A 113 -9.02 23.88 12.42
CA ALA A 113 -9.92 24.59 13.32
C ALA A 113 -9.90 24.05 14.76
N LEU A 114 -9.88 22.72 14.92
CA LEU A 114 -9.81 22.10 16.25
C LEU A 114 -8.46 22.35 16.92
N ARG A 115 -7.36 22.27 16.17
CA ARG A 115 -6.01 22.51 16.69
C ARG A 115 -5.87 23.94 17.19
N GLU A 116 -6.33 24.92 16.43
CA GLU A 116 -6.32 26.34 16.83
C GLU A 116 -7.11 26.55 18.12
N LYS A 117 -8.34 26.01 18.21
CA LYS A 117 -9.19 26.14 19.40
C LYS A 117 -8.62 25.48 20.65
N LEU A 118 -7.90 24.37 20.48
CA LEU A 118 -7.19 23.72 21.58
C LEU A 118 -5.99 24.58 22.02
N GLN A 119 -5.23 25.10 21.05
CA GLN A 119 -4.06 25.92 21.33
C GLN A 119 -4.41 27.24 22.04
N GLU A 120 -5.53 27.89 21.66
CA GLU A 120 -6.09 29.04 22.38
C GLU A 120 -6.33 28.75 23.87
N ARG A 121 -6.60 27.49 24.22
CA ARG A 121 -6.84 27.03 25.60
C ARG A 121 -5.62 26.40 26.26
N GLY A 122 -4.43 26.50 25.63
CA GLY A 122 -3.20 25.87 26.10
C GLY A 122 -3.19 24.34 25.99
N LEU A 123 -4.10 23.76 25.22
CA LEU A 123 -4.24 22.32 25.02
C LEU A 123 -3.60 21.89 23.68
N GLN A 124 -3.16 20.63 23.63
CA GLN A 124 -2.67 20.01 22.41
C GLN A 124 -3.65 18.97 21.87
N LEU A 125 -3.71 18.86 20.53
CA LEU A 125 -4.50 17.84 19.88
C LEU A 125 -3.87 16.46 20.10
N ARG A 126 -4.57 15.59 20.82
CA ARG A 126 -4.10 14.22 21.09
C ARG A 126 -4.69 13.22 20.11
N ALA A 127 -3.83 12.37 19.55
CA ALA A 127 -4.22 11.31 18.63
C ALA A 127 -4.91 10.12 19.30
N ASP A 128 -4.94 10.02 20.63
CA ASP A 128 -5.70 9.00 21.35
C ASP A 128 -7.13 9.43 21.71
N SER A 129 -7.40 10.74 21.74
CA SER A 129 -8.72 11.32 22.05
C SER A 129 -9.81 10.90 21.04
N ALA A 130 -10.76 10.07 21.50
CA ALA A 130 -11.91 9.66 20.70
C ALA A 130 -12.79 10.86 20.25
N PRO A 131 -13.12 11.85 21.10
CA PRO A 131 -13.89 13.02 20.68
C PRO A 131 -13.21 13.81 19.56
N CYS A 132 -11.90 14.01 19.63
CA CYS A 132 -11.15 14.72 18.59
C CYS A 132 -11.16 13.97 17.25
N LYS A 133 -11.05 12.62 17.28
CA LYS A 133 -11.17 11.78 16.08
C LYS A 133 -12.54 11.92 15.43
N VAL A 134 -13.60 11.82 16.23
CA VAL A 134 -15.00 11.89 15.79
C VAL A 134 -15.28 13.25 15.14
N PHE A 135 -14.88 14.34 15.82
CA PHE A 135 -15.03 15.70 15.30
C PHE A 135 -14.35 15.88 13.95
N ILE A 136 -13.08 15.49 13.84
CA ILE A 136 -12.31 15.64 12.59
C ILE A 136 -12.94 14.82 11.45
N LYS A 137 -13.37 13.59 11.73
CA LYS A 137 -14.03 12.72 10.74
C LYS A 137 -15.43 13.21 10.36
N GLY A 138 -16.07 14.03 11.18
CA GLY A 138 -17.47 14.42 11.01
C GLY A 138 -18.42 13.23 11.01
N CYS A 139 -18.04 12.12 11.66
CA CYS A 139 -19.04 11.18 12.12
C CYS A 139 -19.77 11.91 13.24
N GLU A 140 -21.00 12.36 13.02
CA GLU A 140 -21.78 12.88 14.14
C GLU A 140 -21.88 11.79 15.21
N PRO A 141 -21.57 12.08 16.49
CA PRO A 141 -21.95 11.15 17.53
C PRO A 141 -23.47 11.00 17.45
N LYS A 142 -23.97 9.77 17.25
CA LYS A 142 -25.40 9.48 17.39
C LYS A 142 -25.88 10.15 18.67
N PRO A 143 -26.99 10.92 18.64
CA PRO A 143 -27.49 11.56 19.84
C PRO A 143 -27.69 10.49 20.90
N MET A 144 -26.94 10.58 21.99
CA MET A 144 -27.26 9.83 23.20
C MET A 144 -28.54 10.45 23.72
N ASN A 145 -29.68 9.81 23.45
CA ASN A 145 -30.93 10.11 24.11
C ASN A 145 -30.70 9.91 25.62
N GLY A 146 -30.43 11.00 26.33
CA GLY A 146 -30.49 11.03 27.78
C GLY A 146 -31.93 10.76 28.23
N PRO A 147 -32.15 10.08 29.37
CA PRO A 147 -33.50 9.81 29.84
C PRO A 147 -34.21 11.13 30.12
N GLN A 148 -35.33 11.38 29.43
CA GLN A 148 -36.25 12.45 29.79
C GLN A 148 -36.86 12.10 31.15
N ALA A 149 -36.50 12.88 32.18
CA ALA A 149 -37.20 12.86 33.45
C ALA A 149 -38.64 13.34 33.20
N LYS A 150 -39.60 12.43 33.31
CA LYS A 150 -41.02 12.76 33.32
C LYS A 150 -41.33 13.51 34.61
N ALA A 151 -41.63 14.80 34.50
CA ALA A 151 -42.34 15.51 35.55
C ALA A 151 -43.76 14.92 35.63
N THR A 152 -44.11 14.38 36.79
CA THR A 152 -45.48 13.99 37.13
C THR A 152 -46.02 15.07 38.04
N VAL A 153 -47.15 15.67 37.65
CA VAL A 153 -47.98 16.57 38.46
C VAL A 153 -48.83 15.73 39.41
#